data_AF-A0A2S2N5P9-F1
#
_entry.id   AF-A0A2S2N5P9-F1
#
_cell.length_a   1.000
_cell.length_b   1.000
_cell.length_c   1.000
_cell.angle_alpha   90.00
_cell.angle_beta   90.00
_cell.angle_gamma   90.00
#
_symmetry.space_group_name_H-M   'P 1'
#
loop_
_entity.id
_entity.type
_entity.pdbx_description
1 polymer ?
#
loop_
_entity_poly.entity_id
_entity_poly.type
_entity_poly.pdbx_seq_one_letter_code
_entity_poly.pdbx_strand_id
1 'polypeptide(L)'
;ERTLKKGIERLQKAQVELLETVKELDKAKKQFSHLQRSSEVAKDKAADVEARLRRSDRRIFHTKASLQKLSAKFSARLAEHSRQLAGVQNEYSFALVSASAHLEHYQRVELPAAMQALDGE
;
A
#
# COMPACT_ATOMS: atom_id res chain seq x y z
N GLU A 1 29.23 21.41 26.48
CA GLU A 1 29.80 20.65 25.34
C GLU A 1 29.32 19.19 25.25
N ARG A 2 29.46 18.36 26.31
CA ARG A 2 28.98 16.95 26.28
C ARG A 2 27.46 16.78 26.14
N THR A 3 26.66 17.66 26.72
CA THR A 3 25.18 17.65 26.62
C THR A 3 24.70 17.99 25.22
N LEU A 4 25.27 19.05 24.64
CA LEU A 4 25.03 19.49 23.26
C LEU A 4 25.29 18.35 22.25
N LYS A 5 26.46 17.69 22.37
CA LYS A 5 26.83 16.59 21.49
C LYS A 5 25.84 15.41 21.57
N LYS A 6 25.40 15.05 22.78
CA LYS A 6 24.38 14.01 23.00
C LYS A 6 23.01 14.39 22.43
N GLY A 7 22.61 15.66 22.53
CA GLY A 7 21.36 16.15 21.95
C GLY A 7 21.35 16.04 20.43
N ILE A 8 22.45 16.43 19.78
CA ILE A 8 22.63 16.31 18.32
C ILE A 8 22.62 14.85 17.88
N GLU A 9 23.37 13.97 18.56
CA GLU A 9 23.41 12.53 18.25
C GLU A 9 22.02 11.88 18.37
N ARG A 10 21.27 12.22 19.43
CA ARG A 10 19.89 11.74 19.61
C ARG A 10 18.97 12.21 18.49
N LEU A 11 19.03 13.50 18.13
CA LEU A 11 18.20 14.06 17.06
C LEU A 11 18.51 13.41 15.70
N GLN A 12 19.80 13.23 15.38
CA GLN A 12 20.22 12.57 14.15
C GLN A 12 19.70 11.14 14.08
N LYS A 13 19.79 10.38 15.18
CA LYS A 13 19.25 9.02 15.26
C LYS A 13 17.74 9.01 14.98
N ALA A 14 16.98 9.87 15.65
CA ALA A 14 15.53 9.96 15.45
C ALA A 14 15.15 10.36 14.01
N GLN A 15 15.93 11.24 13.37
CA GLN A 15 15.73 11.61 11.95
C GLN A 15 15.98 10.43 11.00
N VAL A 16 17.02 9.63 11.26
CA VAL A 16 17.31 8.42 10.46
C VAL A 16 16.18 7.41 10.59
N GLU A 17 15.73 7.12 11.80
CA GLU A 17 14.63 6.18 12.06
C GLU A 17 13.31 6.65 11.42
N LEU A 18 12.98 7.94 11.52
CA LEU A 18 11.82 8.52 10.84
C LEU A 18 11.95 8.38 9.32
N LEU A 19 13.12 8.69 8.75
CA LEU A 19 13.36 8.56 7.32
C LEU A 19 13.18 7.11 6.84
N GLU A 20 13.64 6.14 7.62
CA GLU A 20 13.44 4.72 7.31
C GLU A 20 11.95 4.35 7.28
N THR A 21 11.16 4.76 8.27
CA THR A 21 9.71 4.49 8.25
C THR A 21 8.98 5.16 7.08
N VAL A 22 9.38 6.36 6.68
CA VAL A 22 8.83 7.03 5.50
C VAL A 22 9.19 6.28 4.20
N LYS A 23 10.41 5.72 4.10
CA LYS A 23 10.81 4.88 2.96
C LYS A 23 9.98 3.60 2.87
N GLU A 24 9.70 2.96 4.01
CA GLU A 24 8.83 1.78 4.06
C GLU A 24 7.40 2.11 3.63
N LEU A 25 6.86 3.24 4.09
CA LEU A 25 5.57 3.74 3.64
C LEU A 25 5.52 3.96 2.12
N ASP A 26 6.54 4.61 1.54
CA ASP A 26 6.62 4.83 0.09
C ASP A 26 6.64 3.51 -0.69
N LYS A 27 7.40 2.52 -0.19
CA LYS A 27 7.44 1.18 -0.79
C LYS A 27 6.05 0.50 -0.76
N ALA A 28 5.39 0.50 0.40
CA ALA A 28 4.07 -0.11 0.54
C ALA A 28 3.02 0.60 -0.34
N LYS A 29 3.07 1.95 -0.40
CA LYS A 29 2.20 2.76 -1.27
C LYS A 29 2.38 2.41 -2.74
N LYS A 30 3.62 2.25 -3.20
CA LYS A 30 3.93 1.86 -4.60
C LYS A 30 3.37 0.48 -4.93
N GLN A 31 3.54 -0.48 -4.04
CA GLN A 31 3.01 -1.84 -4.21
C GLN A 31 1.48 -1.84 -4.27
N PHE A 32 0.81 -1.19 -3.31
CA PHE A 32 -0.63 -1.01 -3.30
C PHE A 32 -1.14 -0.36 -4.59
N SER A 33 -0.56 0.78 -5.00
CA SER A 33 -0.98 1.53 -6.20
C SER A 33 -0.75 0.75 -7.49
N HIS A 34 0.28 -0.09 -7.56
CA HIS A 34 0.53 -0.96 -8.70
C HIS A 34 -0.53 -2.07 -8.78
N LEU A 35 -0.77 -2.77 -7.68
CA LEU A 35 -1.71 -3.88 -7.65
C LEU A 35 -3.16 -3.41 -7.83
N GLN A 36 -3.53 -2.26 -7.26
CA GLN A 36 -4.84 -1.65 -7.44
C GLN A 36 -5.14 -1.38 -8.92
N ARG A 37 -4.20 -0.77 -9.65
CA ARG A 37 -4.36 -0.53 -11.11
C ARG A 37 -4.47 -1.84 -11.90
N SER A 38 -3.63 -2.82 -11.58
CA SER A 38 -3.68 -4.14 -12.23
C SER A 38 -5.01 -4.86 -11.97
N SER A 39 -5.51 -4.78 -10.73
CA SER A 39 -6.82 -5.32 -10.34
C SER A 39 -7.96 -4.68 -11.11
N GLU A 40 -7.93 -3.36 -11.30
CA GLU A 40 -8.97 -2.66 -12.05
C GLU A 40 -9.01 -3.08 -13.53
N VAL A 41 -7.85 -3.16 -14.17
CA VAL A 41 -7.74 -3.68 -15.55
C VAL A 41 -8.25 -5.13 -15.64
N ALA A 42 -8.03 -5.95 -14.61
CA ALA A 42 -8.56 -7.31 -14.57
C ALA A 42 -10.09 -7.35 -14.42
N LYS A 43 -10.68 -6.43 -13.63
CA LYS A 43 -12.14 -6.30 -13.50
C LYS A 43 -12.78 -5.88 -14.82
N ASP A 44 -12.21 -4.90 -15.52
CA ASP A 44 -12.72 -4.45 -16.82
C ASP A 44 -12.76 -5.60 -17.83
N LYS A 45 -11.68 -6.41 -17.89
CA LYS A 45 -11.60 -7.58 -18.77
C LYS A 45 -12.62 -8.65 -18.40
N ALA A 46 -12.81 -8.91 -17.10
CA ALA A 46 -13.81 -9.85 -16.64
C ALA A 46 -15.23 -9.39 -16.99
N ALA A 47 -15.53 -8.10 -16.80
CA ALA A 47 -16.81 -7.49 -17.12
C ALA A 47 -17.12 -7.56 -18.63
N ASP A 48 -16.14 -7.31 -19.51
CA ASP A 48 -16.33 -7.49 -20.97
C ASP A 48 -16.69 -8.94 -21.32
N VAL A 49 -15.95 -9.91 -20.78
CA VAL A 49 -16.21 -11.33 -21.04
C VAL A 49 -17.58 -11.74 -20.52
N GLU A 50 -17.98 -11.26 -19.35
CA GLU A 50 -19.30 -11.55 -18.77
C GLU A 50 -20.44 -10.91 -19.60
N ALA A 51 -20.23 -9.69 -20.10
CA ALA A 51 -21.18 -9.04 -21.01
C ALA A 51 -21.29 -9.80 -22.35
N ARG A 52 -20.17 -10.28 -22.90
CA ARG A 52 -20.16 -11.14 -24.10
C ARG A 52 -20.87 -12.47 -23.85
N LEU A 53 -20.67 -13.09 -22.68
CA LEU A 53 -21.35 -14.32 -22.29
C LEU A 53 -22.87 -14.12 -22.23
N ARG A 54 -23.34 -13.07 -21.52
CA ARG A 54 -24.78 -12.71 -21.46
C ARG A 54 -25.39 -12.45 -22.83
N ARG A 55 -24.65 -11.87 -23.78
CA ARG A 55 -25.09 -11.69 -25.17
C ARG A 55 -25.14 -13.03 -25.93
N SER A 56 -24.15 -13.90 -25.71
CA SER A 56 -24.06 -15.21 -26.36
C SER A 56 -25.11 -16.21 -25.90
N ASP A 57 -25.71 -16.02 -24.71
CA ASP A 57 -26.86 -16.82 -24.27
C ASP A 57 -28.03 -16.80 -25.26
N ARG A 58 -28.06 -15.83 -26.19
CA ARG A 58 -29.07 -15.67 -27.24
C ARG A 58 -28.62 -16.18 -28.63
N ARG A 59 -27.37 -16.63 -28.83
CA ARG A 59 -26.83 -17.07 -30.15
C ARG A 59 -25.82 -18.24 -30.06
N ILE A 60 -25.92 -19.16 -31.02
CA ILE A 60 -25.07 -20.32 -31.40
C ILE A 60 -24.02 -20.86 -30.41
N PHE A 61 -24.22 -22.14 -30.09
CA PHE A 61 -23.61 -23.02 -29.09
C PHE A 61 -22.07 -23.21 -29.13
N HIS A 62 -21.37 -22.83 -30.20
CA HIS A 62 -19.91 -23.05 -30.28
C HIS A 62 -19.06 -22.01 -29.54
N THR A 63 -19.59 -20.80 -29.32
CA THR A 63 -18.86 -19.72 -28.62
C THR A 63 -19.17 -19.65 -27.13
N LYS A 64 -20.34 -20.14 -26.71
CA LYS A 64 -20.82 -20.09 -25.33
C LYS A 64 -19.94 -20.87 -24.36
N ALA A 65 -19.59 -22.13 -24.68
CA ALA A 65 -18.74 -22.96 -23.82
C ALA A 65 -17.35 -22.34 -23.61
N SER A 66 -16.76 -21.78 -24.67
CA SER A 66 -15.47 -21.07 -24.61
C SER A 66 -15.56 -19.80 -23.75
N LEU A 67 -16.66 -19.04 -23.87
CA LEU A 67 -16.91 -17.86 -23.04
C LEU A 67 -17.15 -18.22 -21.57
N GLN A 68 -17.87 -19.31 -21.27
CA GLN A 68 -18.04 -19.82 -19.91
C GLN A 68 -16.69 -20.19 -19.28
N LYS A 69 -15.84 -20.91 -20.01
CA LYS A 69 -14.48 -21.26 -19.54
C LYS A 69 -13.63 -20.01 -19.28
N LEU A 70 -13.71 -19.01 -20.17
CA LEU A 70 -12.97 -17.76 -20.02
C LEU A 70 -13.49 -16.91 -18.86
N SER A 71 -14.82 -16.83 -18.69
CA SER A 71 -15.47 -16.17 -17.56
C SER A 71 -15.05 -16.78 -16.24
N ALA A 72 -15.14 -18.12 -16.10
CA ALA A 72 -14.68 -18.83 -14.90
C ALA A 72 -13.19 -18.56 -14.59
N LYS A 73 -12.33 -18.54 -15.61
CA LYS A 73 -10.91 -18.20 -15.47
C LYS A 73 -10.71 -16.78 -14.93
N PHE A 74 -11.44 -15.80 -15.46
CA PHE A 74 -11.33 -14.42 -14.99
C PHE A 74 -11.92 -14.23 -13.58
N SER A 75 -13.03 -14.89 -13.25
CA SER A 75 -13.58 -14.88 -11.90
C SER A 75 -12.60 -15.44 -10.86
N ALA A 76 -11.94 -16.56 -11.16
CA ALA A 76 -10.91 -17.12 -10.29
C ALA A 76 -9.74 -16.15 -10.08
N ARG A 77 -9.26 -15.51 -11.17
CA ARG A 77 -8.19 -14.52 -11.12
C ARG A 77 -8.59 -13.26 -10.35
N LEU A 78 -9.85 -12.83 -10.45
CA LEU A 78 -10.36 -11.71 -9.65
C LEU A 78 -10.36 -12.05 -8.17
N ALA A 79 -10.82 -13.24 -7.79
CA ALA A 79 -10.79 -13.67 -6.39
C ALA A 79 -9.36 -13.73 -5.81
N GLU A 80 -8.39 -14.13 -6.63
CA GLU A 80 -6.97 -14.08 -6.26
C GLU A 80 -6.48 -12.63 -6.10
N HIS A 81 -6.74 -11.76 -7.08
CA HIS A 81 -6.36 -10.35 -7.00
C HIS A 81 -7.03 -9.62 -5.83
N SER A 82 -8.28 -9.92 -5.51
CA SER A 82 -8.96 -9.36 -4.34
C SER A 82 -8.26 -9.74 -3.03
N ARG A 83 -7.84 -11.00 -2.88
CA ARG A 83 -7.05 -11.43 -1.70
C ARG A 83 -5.69 -10.73 -1.64
N GLN A 84 -4.97 -10.66 -2.75
CA GLN A 84 -3.68 -9.97 -2.81
C GLN A 84 -3.83 -8.47 -2.50
N LEU A 85 -4.88 -7.83 -3.04
CA LEU A 85 -5.16 -6.41 -2.81
C LEU A 85 -5.45 -6.11 -1.34
N ALA A 86 -6.24 -6.95 -0.68
CA ALA A 86 -6.49 -6.83 0.76
C ALA A 86 -5.18 -6.92 1.57
N GLY A 87 -4.28 -7.83 1.21
CA GLY A 87 -2.95 -7.94 1.85
C GLY A 87 -2.14 -6.66 1.74
N VAL A 88 -1.90 -6.19 0.51
CA VAL A 88 -1.08 -4.97 0.30
C VAL A 88 -1.76 -3.69 0.80
N GLN A 89 -3.10 -3.65 0.86
CA GLN A 89 -3.84 -2.54 1.48
C GLN A 89 -3.62 -2.51 3.00
N ASN A 90 -3.64 -3.67 3.66
CA ASN A 90 -3.35 -3.77 5.09
C ASN A 90 -1.90 -3.36 5.38
N GLU A 91 -0.94 -3.82 4.58
CA GLU A 91 0.48 -3.43 4.69
C GLU A 91 0.67 -1.92 4.53
N TYR A 92 0.06 -1.32 3.51
CA TYR A 92 0.09 0.13 3.31
C TYR A 92 -0.54 0.89 4.50
N SER A 93 -1.68 0.42 5.01
CA SER A 93 -2.36 1.04 6.14
C SER A 93 -1.51 0.96 7.41
N PHE A 94 -0.88 -0.19 7.67
CA PHE A 94 0.03 -0.36 8.80
C PHE A 94 1.24 0.56 8.69
N ALA A 95 1.89 0.62 7.52
CA ALA A 95 3.02 1.50 7.29
C ALA A 95 2.64 2.99 7.45
N LEU A 96 1.42 3.36 7.04
CA LEU A 96 0.92 4.73 7.18
C LEU A 96 0.73 5.10 8.65
N VAL A 97 0.12 4.22 9.44
CA VAL A 97 -0.06 4.43 10.88
C VAL A 97 1.30 4.51 11.58
N SER A 98 2.21 3.61 11.26
CA SER A 98 3.57 3.58 11.83
C SER A 98 4.34 4.88 11.55
N ALA A 99 4.40 5.31 10.28
CA ALA A 99 5.08 6.55 9.90
C ALA A 99 4.42 7.80 10.52
N SER A 100 3.09 7.80 10.66
CA SER A 100 2.37 8.91 11.30
C SER A 100 2.69 8.99 12.79
N ALA A 101 2.71 7.85 13.49
CA ALA A 101 3.08 7.78 14.90
C ALA A 101 4.54 8.17 15.13
N HIS A 102 5.46 7.73 14.27
CA HIS A 102 6.87 8.13 14.33
C HIS A 102 7.05 9.63 14.11
N LEU A 103 6.32 10.21 13.14
CA LEU A 103 6.36 11.66 12.90
C LEU A 103 5.83 12.44 14.10
N GLU A 104 4.71 12.00 14.69
CA GLU A 104 4.13 12.61 15.87
C GLU A 104 5.09 12.56 17.06
N HIS A 105 5.71 11.40 17.32
CA HIS A 105 6.73 11.24 18.36
C HIS A 105 7.95 12.12 18.11
N TYR A 106 8.45 12.15 16.88
CA TYR A 106 9.57 13.00 16.49
C TYR A 106 9.29 14.49 16.76
N GLN A 107 8.08 14.95 16.43
CA GLN A 107 7.67 16.34 16.62
C GLN A 107 7.41 16.71 18.07
N ARG A 108 6.78 15.83 18.85
CA ARG A 108 6.34 16.12 20.22
C ARG A 108 7.37 15.79 21.29
N VAL A 109 8.31 14.89 20.99
CA VAL A 109 9.27 14.38 21.99
C VAL A 109 10.70 14.66 21.55
N GLU A 110 11.13 14.16 20.40
CA GLU A 110 12.55 14.19 20.02
C GLU A 110 13.03 15.61 19.70
N LEU A 111 12.26 16.40 18.96
CA LEU A 111 12.60 17.79 18.65
C LEU A 111 12.66 18.68 19.91
N PRO A 112 11.62 18.74 20.78
CA PRO A 112 11.69 19.53 22.01
C PRO A 112 12.83 19.12 22.94
N ALA A 113 13.06 17.81 23.11
CA ALA A 113 14.15 17.32 23.95
C ALA A 113 15.53 17.71 23.40
N ALA A 114 15.71 17.70 22.08
CA ALA A 114 16.92 18.17 21.44
C ALA A 114 17.11 19.68 21.62
N MET A 115 16.05 20.48 21.46
CA MET A 115 16.10 21.93 21.67
C MET A 115 16.49 22.31 23.10
N GLN A 116 15.88 21.67 24.11
CA GLN A 116 16.25 21.89 25.52
C GLN A 116 17.73 21.57 25.78
N ALA A 117 18.25 20.48 25.20
CA ALA A 117 19.67 20.12 25.31
C ALA A 117 20.62 21.09 24.59
N LEU A 118 20.11 21.86 23.61
CA LEU A 118 20.84 22.89 22.87
C LEU A 118 20.81 24.24 23.58
N ASP A 119 19.68 24.60 24.20
CA ASP A 119 19.46 25.87 24.89
C ASP A 119 20.24 25.98 26.22
N GLY A 120 20.76 24.86 26.73
CA GLY A 120 21.80 24.87 27.77
C GLY A 120 21.32 25.05 29.20
N GLU A 121 20.13 24.54 29.55
CA GLU A 121 19.79 24.26 30.95
C GLU A 121 20.49 22.99 31.48
#